data_AF-A0A9Q3K6E8-F1
#
_entry.id   AF-A0A9Q3K6E8-F1
#
_cell.length_a   1.000
_cell.length_b   1.000
_cell.length_c   1.000
_cell.angle_alpha   90.00
_cell.angle_beta   90.00
_cell.angle_gamma   90.00
#
_symmetry.space_group_name_H-M   'P 1'
#
loop_
_entity.id
_entity.type
_entity.pdbx_description
1 polymer ?
#
loop_
_entity_poly.entity_id
_entity_poly.type
_entity_poly.pdbx_seq_one_letter_code
_entity_poly.pdbx_strand_id
1 'polypeptide(L)'
;MLKEFNTRFSFNEELSNSIQSLKGIPLIPESEILTLRGEKPGKKKISNGIINLKDFYIHYVQALLANLGIRQCAPNLNDASDTLYNKACCLSEIQTFRQLASAGAYEYMNINTEFLNSLNLLEAT
;
A
#
# COMPACT_ATOMS: atom_id res chain seq x y z
N MET A 1 11.39 -13.88 -2.64
CA MET A 1 10.84 -12.52 -2.51
C MET A 1 10.12 -12.27 -1.17
N LEU A 2 9.80 -13.31 -0.37
CA LEU A 2 9.01 -13.20 0.87
C LEU A 2 9.77 -13.55 2.17
N LYS A 3 11.09 -13.74 2.13
CA LYS A 3 11.83 -14.27 3.29
C LYS A 3 11.72 -13.35 4.50
N GLU A 4 11.97 -12.05 4.31
CA GLU A 4 11.92 -11.03 5.36
C GLU A 4 10.50 -10.85 5.88
N PHE A 5 9.50 -10.76 4.98
CA PHE A 5 8.07 -10.70 5.33
C PHE A 5 7.65 -11.90 6.19
N ASN A 6 7.94 -13.13 5.74
CA ASN A 6 7.59 -14.37 6.45
C ASN A 6 8.38 -14.54 7.76
N THR A 7 9.50 -13.85 7.93
CA THR A 7 10.26 -13.85 9.20
C THR A 7 9.63 -12.89 10.21
N ARG A 8 8.98 -11.82 9.73
CA ARG A 8 8.40 -10.79 10.59
C ARG A 8 6.96 -11.07 10.99
N PHE A 9 6.15 -11.58 10.06
CA PHE A 9 4.70 -11.72 10.26
C PHE A 9 4.30 -13.18 10.22
N SER A 10 3.60 -13.61 11.26
CA SER A 10 2.96 -14.92 11.33
C SER A 10 1.43 -14.82 11.30
N PHE A 11 0.87 -13.68 11.70
CA PHE A 11 -0.58 -13.48 11.85
C PHE A 11 -1.05 -12.10 11.34
N ASN A 12 -2.34 -11.99 11.06
CA ASN A 12 -2.95 -10.78 10.46
C ASN A 12 -2.98 -9.57 11.42
N GLU A 13 -3.01 -9.81 12.73
CA GLU A 13 -3.02 -8.77 13.76
C GLU A 13 -1.69 -8.00 13.78
N GLU A 14 -0.57 -8.70 13.64
CA GLU A 14 0.77 -8.11 13.56
C GLU A 14 0.91 -7.20 12.33
N LEU A 15 0.38 -7.68 11.21
CA LEU A 15 0.35 -6.96 9.94
C LEU A 15 -0.47 -5.67 10.05
N SER A 16 -1.70 -5.75 10.59
CA SER A 16 -2.60 -4.61 10.74
C SER A 16 -1.98 -3.51 11.61
N ASN A 17 -1.37 -3.90 12.73
CA ASN A 17 -0.66 -2.98 13.61
C ASN A 17 0.54 -2.32 12.92
N SER A 18 1.33 -3.08 12.15
CA SER A 18 2.50 -2.56 11.43
C SER A 18 2.14 -1.58 10.32
N ILE A 19 1.01 -1.76 9.64
CA ILE A 19 0.56 -0.86 8.57
C ILE A 19 0.04 0.47 9.15
N GLN A 20 -0.60 0.44 10.31
CA GLN A 20 -1.08 1.64 11.00
C GLN A 20 0.07 2.44 11.63
N SER A 21 1.07 1.73 12.14
CA SER A 21 2.26 2.26 12.78
C SER A 21 3.44 2.15 11.81
N LEU A 22 3.56 3.07 10.84
CA LEU A 22 4.79 3.29 10.05
C LEU A 22 5.97 3.79 10.92
N LYS A 23 6.13 3.23 12.12
CA LYS A 23 7.14 3.57 13.11
C LYS A 23 8.08 2.38 13.21
N GLY A 24 9.31 2.55 12.76
CA GLY A 24 10.31 1.50 12.82
C GLY A 24 11.42 1.69 11.80
N ILE A 25 12.44 0.86 11.91
CA ILE A 25 13.46 0.70 10.87
C ILE A 25 12.83 -0.20 9.78
N PRO A 26 12.86 0.22 8.49
CA PRO A 26 12.36 -0.61 7.41
C PRO A 26 13.00 -2.01 7.41
N LEU A 27 12.21 -3.06 7.14
CA LEU A 27 12.69 -4.44 7.10
C LEU A 27 13.67 -4.67 5.94
N ILE A 28 13.47 -3.93 4.85
CA ILE A 28 14.36 -3.88 3.70
C ILE A 28 14.62 -2.43 3.27
N PRO A 29 15.73 -2.13 2.58
CA PRO A 29 15.96 -0.81 2.00
C PRO A 29 14.91 -0.41 0.96
N GLU A 30 14.53 0.88 0.90
CA GLU A 30 13.63 1.40 -0.16
C GLU A 30 14.19 1.18 -1.58
N SER A 31 15.52 1.13 -1.72
CA SER A 31 16.20 0.84 -2.99
C SER A 31 15.92 -0.57 -3.53
N GLU A 32 15.38 -1.48 -2.70
CA GLU A 32 14.95 -2.81 -3.11
C GLU A 32 13.48 -2.87 -3.58
N ILE A 33 12.72 -1.78 -3.42
CA ILE A 33 11.30 -1.74 -3.81
C ILE A 33 11.17 -1.56 -5.32
N LEU A 34 10.41 -2.46 -5.94
CA LEU A 34 10.09 -2.49 -7.37
C LEU A 34 8.81 -1.72 -7.69
N THR A 35 7.85 -1.70 -6.75
CA THR A 35 6.60 -0.94 -6.90
C THR A 35 6.89 0.56 -7.06
N LEU A 36 6.31 1.16 -8.11
CA LEU A 36 6.53 2.58 -8.49
C LEU A 36 8.00 2.96 -8.75
N ARG A 37 8.90 1.99 -8.95
CA ARG A 37 10.31 2.28 -9.24
C ARG A 37 10.44 3.00 -10.58
N GLY A 38 11.10 4.16 -10.58
CA GLY A 38 11.31 4.97 -11.77
C GLY A 38 10.07 5.73 -12.25
N GLU A 39 8.95 5.64 -11.51
CA GLU A 39 7.81 6.48 -11.77
C GLU A 39 8.15 7.95 -11.50
N LYS A 40 7.69 8.81 -12.40
CA LYS A 40 7.87 10.26 -12.28
C LYS A 40 6.58 10.89 -11.75
N PRO A 41 6.69 11.92 -10.91
CA PRO A 41 5.53 12.68 -10.46
C PRO A 41 4.80 13.33 -11.64
N GLY A 42 3.52 13.62 -11.44
CA GLY A 42 2.62 14.25 -12.40
C GLY A 42 1.29 13.52 -12.55
N LYS A 43 0.48 13.98 -13.50
CA LYS A 43 -0.80 13.34 -13.82
C LYS A 43 -0.57 11.99 -14.48
N LYS A 44 -1.04 10.92 -13.85
CA LYS A 44 -0.93 9.54 -14.34
C LYS A 44 -2.32 8.98 -14.59
N LYS A 45 -2.55 8.48 -15.80
CA LYS A 45 -3.76 7.71 -16.08
C LYS A 45 -3.62 6.34 -15.42
N ILE A 46 -4.50 6.03 -14.48
CA ILE A 46 -4.59 4.73 -13.82
C ILE A 46 -6.00 4.22 -14.04
N SER A 47 -6.12 3.10 -14.76
CA SER A 47 -7.42 2.56 -15.18
C SER A 47 -8.27 3.64 -15.87
N ASN A 48 -9.49 3.89 -15.36
CA ASN A 48 -10.42 4.91 -15.86
C ASN A 48 -10.21 6.30 -15.22
N GLY A 49 -9.20 6.48 -14.36
CA GLY A 49 -8.92 7.71 -13.63
C GLY A 49 -7.59 8.40 -13.99
N ILE A 50 -7.37 9.62 -13.48
CA ILE A 50 -6.13 10.41 -13.65
C ILE A 50 -5.62 10.86 -12.28
N ILE A 51 -4.76 10.09 -11.61
CA ILE A 51 -4.24 10.52 -10.32
C ILE A 51 -3.19 11.63 -10.50
N ASN A 52 -3.14 12.60 -9.60
CA ASN A 52 -2.03 13.54 -9.53
C ASN A 52 -0.94 12.95 -8.63
N LEU A 53 0.00 12.21 -9.20
CA LEU A 53 1.04 11.54 -8.45
C LEU A 53 2.12 12.55 -8.02
N LYS A 54 2.10 13.01 -6.77
CA LYS A 54 3.18 13.83 -6.20
C LYS A 54 4.34 12.94 -5.74
N ASP A 55 5.56 13.47 -5.70
CA ASP A 55 6.76 12.71 -5.30
C ASP A 55 6.60 12.03 -3.93
N PHE A 56 5.98 12.73 -2.98
CA PHE A 56 5.79 12.19 -1.65
C PHE A 56 4.89 10.94 -1.64
N TYR A 57 4.00 10.75 -2.61
CA TYR A 57 3.18 9.54 -2.71
C TYR A 57 4.04 8.34 -3.08
N ILE A 58 4.98 8.52 -4.01
CA ILE A 58 5.91 7.47 -4.43
C ILE A 58 6.75 7.05 -3.21
N HIS A 59 7.33 8.03 -2.51
CA HIS A 59 8.10 7.78 -1.29
C HIS A 59 7.26 7.12 -0.19
N TYR A 60 6.01 7.56 0.01
CA TYR A 60 5.13 6.96 1.00
C TYR A 60 4.88 5.47 0.73
N VAL A 61 4.56 5.12 -0.52
CA VAL A 61 4.32 3.72 -0.92
C VAL A 61 5.58 2.89 -0.79
N GLN A 62 6.72 3.41 -1.23
CA GLN A 62 8.00 2.71 -1.12
C GLN A 62 8.40 2.48 0.34
N ALA A 63 8.25 3.49 1.20
CA ALA A 63 8.51 3.36 2.63
C ALA A 63 7.56 2.37 3.32
N LEU A 64 6.26 2.36 2.96
CA LEU A 64 5.29 1.39 3.49
C LEU A 64 5.71 -0.04 3.13
N LEU A 65 6.03 -0.29 1.87
CA LEU A 65 6.43 -1.61 1.40
C LEU A 65 7.79 -2.06 1.97
N ALA A 66 8.72 -1.12 2.15
CA ALA A 66 10.00 -1.35 2.80
C ALA A 66 9.83 -1.76 4.27
N ASN A 67 8.92 -1.11 5.01
CA ASN A 67 8.55 -1.50 6.37
C ASN A 67 7.90 -2.88 6.45
N LEU A 68 7.21 -3.32 5.40
CA LEU A 68 6.61 -4.65 5.33
C LEU A 68 7.57 -5.73 4.79
N GLY A 69 8.73 -5.34 4.25
CA GLY A 69 9.64 -6.31 3.61
C GLY A 69 9.13 -6.82 2.26
N ILE A 70 8.21 -6.07 1.62
CA ILE A 70 7.56 -6.44 0.36
C ILE A 70 8.23 -5.69 -0.78
N ARG A 71 9.00 -6.39 -1.62
CA ARG A 71 9.69 -5.75 -2.77
C ARG A 71 8.73 -5.36 -3.89
N GLN A 72 7.70 -6.18 -4.11
CA GLN A 72 6.66 -5.92 -5.10
C GLN A 72 5.31 -6.24 -4.46
N CYS A 73 4.41 -5.27 -4.48
CA CYS A 73 3.03 -5.46 -4.05
C CYS A 73 2.26 -6.00 -5.24
N ALA A 74 2.03 -7.31 -5.26
CA ALA A 74 1.31 -8.00 -6.33
C ALA A 74 0.62 -9.23 -5.71
N PRO A 75 -0.69 -9.15 -5.42
CA PRO A 75 -1.44 -10.29 -4.90
C PRO A 75 -1.27 -11.52 -5.80
N ASN A 76 -1.01 -12.69 -5.20
CA ASN A 76 -0.96 -13.95 -5.93
C ASN A 76 -2.39 -14.42 -6.23
N LEU A 77 -2.78 -14.33 -7.50
CA LEU A 77 -4.10 -14.73 -7.99
C LEU A 77 -4.35 -16.24 -7.96
N ASN A 78 -3.30 -17.06 -7.79
CA ASN A 78 -3.43 -18.51 -7.66
C ASN A 78 -3.66 -18.97 -6.21
N ASP A 79 -3.41 -18.09 -5.23
CA ASP A 79 -3.60 -18.37 -3.82
C ASP A 79 -4.95 -17.83 -3.33
N ALA A 80 -5.41 -18.34 -2.19
CA ALA A 80 -6.58 -17.79 -1.53
C ALA A 80 -6.37 -16.30 -1.17
N SER A 81 -7.44 -15.51 -1.24
CA SER A 81 -7.40 -14.07 -0.95
C SER A 81 -7.03 -13.77 0.49
N ASP A 82 -7.28 -14.71 1.41
CA ASP A 82 -7.03 -14.59 2.83
C ASP A 82 -5.63 -15.04 3.27
N THR A 83 -4.78 -15.47 2.33
CA THR A 83 -3.36 -15.70 2.63
C THR A 83 -2.71 -14.44 3.16
N LEU A 84 -1.77 -14.60 4.10
CA LEU A 84 -1.13 -13.47 4.79
C LEU A 84 -0.47 -12.49 3.81
N TYR A 85 0.15 -12.99 2.74
CA TYR A 85 0.77 -12.14 1.72
C TYR A 85 -0.26 -11.37 0.88
N ASN A 86 -1.34 -12.03 0.44
CA ASN A 86 -2.40 -11.36 -0.32
C ASN A 86 -3.10 -10.29 0.54
N LYS A 87 -3.35 -10.59 1.82
CA LYS A 87 -3.83 -9.60 2.79
C LYS A 87 -2.86 -8.45 2.97
N ALA A 88 -1.56 -8.70 3.06
CA ALA A 88 -0.57 -7.64 3.17
C ALA A 88 -0.55 -6.73 1.95
N CYS A 89 -0.68 -7.28 0.74
CA CYS A 89 -0.81 -6.49 -0.47
C CYS A 89 -2.10 -5.63 -0.45
N CYS A 90 -3.24 -6.25 -0.14
CA CYS A 90 -4.54 -5.57 -0.06
C CYS A 90 -4.52 -4.43 0.98
N LEU A 91 -4.07 -4.70 2.21
CA LEU A 91 -3.99 -3.69 3.26
C LEU A 91 -3.01 -2.56 2.92
N SER A 92 -1.91 -2.87 2.22
CA SER A 92 -0.96 -1.86 1.74
C SER A 92 -1.58 -0.92 0.71
N GLU A 93 -2.37 -1.48 -0.22
CA GLU A 93 -3.11 -0.73 -1.22
C GLU A 93 -4.19 0.15 -0.58
N ILE A 94 -4.97 -0.40 0.35
CA ILE A 94 -5.98 0.35 1.11
C ILE A 94 -5.32 1.50 1.88
N GLN A 95 -4.24 1.24 2.60
CA GLN A 95 -3.54 2.27 3.35
C GLN A 95 -2.96 3.36 2.45
N THR A 96 -2.40 2.97 1.30
CA THR A 96 -1.93 3.91 0.26
C THR A 96 -3.07 4.77 -0.25
N PHE A 97 -4.19 4.16 -0.62
CA PHE A 97 -5.38 4.88 -1.09
C PHE A 97 -5.84 5.90 -0.06
N ARG A 98 -5.96 5.50 1.22
CA ARG A 98 -6.39 6.39 2.31
C ARG A 98 -5.50 7.63 2.44
N GLN A 99 -4.18 7.44 2.44
CA GLN A 99 -3.24 8.55 2.56
C GLN A 99 -3.26 9.47 1.34
N LEU A 100 -3.27 8.90 0.14
CA LEU A 100 -3.34 9.66 -1.11
C LEU A 100 -4.66 10.44 -1.21
N ALA A 101 -5.78 9.80 -0.87
CA ALA A 101 -7.10 10.42 -0.82
C ALA A 101 -7.18 11.57 0.18
N SER A 102 -6.67 11.37 1.39
CA SER A 102 -6.63 12.40 2.43
C SER A 102 -5.77 13.61 2.03
N ALA A 103 -4.78 13.39 1.16
CA ALA A 103 -3.90 14.43 0.64
C ALA A 103 -4.34 15.02 -0.72
N GLY A 104 -5.55 14.68 -1.18
CA GLY A 104 -6.17 15.25 -2.36
C GLY A 104 -5.75 14.64 -3.70
N ALA A 105 -5.08 13.48 -3.71
CA ALA A 105 -4.66 12.83 -4.96
C ALA A 105 -5.84 12.48 -5.90
N TYR A 106 -7.04 12.34 -5.34
CA TYR A 106 -8.27 11.92 -6.01
C TYR A 106 -9.36 13.01 -6.01
N GLU A 107 -9.04 14.28 -5.77
CA GLU A 107 -10.03 15.39 -5.73
C GLU A 107 -10.94 15.43 -6.97
N TYR A 108 -10.39 15.17 -8.15
CA TYR A 108 -11.13 15.14 -9.42
C TYR A 108 -12.14 13.99 -9.54
N MET A 109 -12.07 12.98 -8.68
CA MET A 109 -13.01 11.85 -8.64
C MET A 109 -14.21 12.09 -7.72
N ASN A 110 -14.25 13.21 -6.98
CA ASN A 110 -15.31 13.51 -6.01
C ASN A 110 -15.56 12.36 -5.02
N ILE A 111 -14.47 11.74 -4.53
CA ILE A 111 -14.55 10.65 -3.56
C ILE A 111 -15.17 11.13 -2.25
N ASN A 112 -16.01 10.30 -1.62
CA ASN A 112 -16.49 10.59 -0.27
C ASN A 112 -15.36 10.30 0.74
N THR A 113 -14.77 11.36 1.28
CA THR A 113 -13.65 11.26 2.22
C THR A 113 -14.06 10.88 3.65
N GLU A 114 -15.36 10.94 3.99
CA GLU A 114 -15.89 10.59 5.31
C GLU A 114 -15.62 9.12 5.67
N PHE A 115 -15.58 8.25 4.66
CA PHE A 115 -15.38 6.81 4.84
C PHE A 115 -13.92 6.35 4.73
N LEU A 116 -12.95 7.25 4.56
CA LEU A 116 -11.54 6.88 4.41
C LEU A 116 -10.98 6.13 5.62
N ASN A 117 -11.59 6.27 6.80
CA ASN A 117 -11.14 5.56 8.01
C ASN A 117 -11.95 4.30 8.31
N SER A 118 -12.99 3.99 7.50
CA SER A 118 -13.82 2.81 7.65
C SER A 118 -13.18 1.61 6.95
N LEU A 119 -12.13 1.03 7.54
CA LEU A 119 -11.38 -0.10 6.97
C LEU A 119 -12.27 -1.26 6.51
N ASN A 120 -13.27 -1.64 7.31
CA ASN A 120 -14.22 -2.70 6.96
C ASN A 120 -14.97 -2.45 5.64
N LEU A 121 -15.22 -1.18 5.30
CA LEU A 121 -15.87 -0.82 4.04
C LEU A 121 -14.90 -0.92 2.85
N LEU A 122 -13.62 -0.65 3.09
CA LEU A 122 -12.57 -0.66 2.07
C LEU A 122 -12.07 -2.08 1.78
N GLU A 123 -12.09 -2.98 2.78
CA GLU A 123 -11.71 -4.38 2.63
C GLU A 123 -12.81 -5.25 2.02
N ALA A 124 -14.08 -4.84 2.08
CA ALA A 124 -15.23 -5.62 1.62
C ALA A 124 -15.46 -5.60 0.09
N THR A 125 -14.44 -5.25 -0.70
CA THR A 125 -14.52 -5.09 -2.16
C THR A 125 -14.01 -6.33 -2.88
#